data_AF-A0A9X9HVC9-F1
#
_entry.id   AF-A0A9X9HVC9-F1
#
_cell.length_a   1.000
_cell.length_b   1.000
_cell.length_c   1.000
_cell.angle_alpha   90.00
_cell.angle_beta   90.00
_cell.angle_gamma   90.00
#
_symmetry.space_group_name_H-M   'P 1'
#
loop_
_entity.id
_entity.type
_entity.pdbx_description
1 polymer ?
#
loop_
_entity_poly.entity_id
_entity_poly.type
_entity_poly.pdbx_seq_one_letter_code
_entity_poly.pdbx_strand_id
1 'polypeptide(L)'
;MDIEQYNPKKSPKYSNFIYRFLKKNKKIIPHRGMPVIEKFDTLGIWRIGWHDNDGWFTGAPISFLPNGKVEIYAFKPGGQVVEQVKWCDYKRIGACAIDGHAHKWREVNKNSRCCEYCGQWIRRKVKTEKVIRRRDIWEIES
;
A
#
# COMPACT_ATOMS: atom_id res chain seq x y z
N MET A 1 -18.75 5.94 14.73
CA MET A 1 -17.75 4.96 14.22
C MET A 1 -16.56 4.94 15.16
N ASP A 2 -16.08 3.75 15.55
CA ASP A 2 -14.86 3.63 16.35
C ASP A 2 -13.60 3.64 15.47
N ILE A 3 -12.80 4.71 15.58
CA ILE A 3 -11.52 4.85 14.87
C ILE A 3 -10.43 3.99 15.54
N GLU A 4 -10.56 3.68 16.83
CA GLU A 4 -9.56 2.93 17.58
C GLU A 4 -9.43 1.48 17.13
N GLN A 5 -10.44 0.93 16.44
CA GLN A 5 -10.33 -0.38 15.80
C GLN A 5 -9.19 -0.45 14.77
N TYR A 6 -8.82 0.70 14.16
CA TYR A 6 -7.75 0.80 13.15
C TYR A 6 -6.39 1.15 13.76
N ASN A 7 -6.24 1.11 15.08
CA ASN A 7 -5.00 1.49 15.74
C ASN A 7 -3.90 0.44 15.49
N PRO A 8 -2.77 0.81 14.83
CA PRO A 8 -1.68 -0.12 14.53
C PRO A 8 -1.01 -0.69 15.78
N LYS A 9 -1.11 -0.02 16.93
CA LYS A 9 -0.59 -0.54 18.21
C LYS A 9 -1.41 -1.71 18.73
N LYS A 10 -2.71 -1.76 18.41
CA LYS A 10 -3.61 -2.87 18.78
C LYS A 10 -3.59 -3.97 17.72
N SER A 11 -3.53 -3.60 16.44
CA SER A 11 -3.45 -4.54 15.33
C SER A 11 -2.46 -4.06 14.28
N PRO A 12 -1.26 -4.65 14.19
CA PRO A 12 -0.15 -4.15 13.36
C PRO A 12 -0.38 -4.29 11.84
N LYS A 13 -1.51 -4.86 11.42
CA LYS A 13 -1.90 -4.90 10.00
C LYS A 13 -2.35 -3.55 9.46
N TYR A 14 -2.78 -2.63 10.34
CA TYR A 14 -3.27 -1.32 9.91
C TYR A 14 -2.12 -0.33 9.70
N SER A 15 -2.32 0.60 8.77
CA SER A 15 -1.35 1.66 8.49
C SER A 15 -1.42 2.74 9.56
N ASN A 16 -0.27 3.06 10.15
CA ASN A 16 -0.16 4.19 11.07
C ASN A 16 -0.55 5.51 10.43
N PHE A 17 -0.27 5.69 9.13
CA PHE A 17 -0.65 6.88 8.39
C PHE A 17 -2.18 7.02 8.30
N ILE A 18 -2.88 5.94 7.89
CA ILE A 18 -4.34 5.94 7.77
C ILE A 18 -5.00 6.17 9.13
N TYR A 19 -4.54 5.48 10.19
CA TYR A 19 -5.05 5.70 11.54
C TYR A 19 -4.89 7.17 11.98
N ARG A 20 -3.73 7.78 11.75
CA ARG A 20 -3.49 9.21 12.06
C ARG A 20 -4.38 10.13 11.22
N PHE A 21 -4.60 9.84 9.94
CA PHE A 21 -5.52 10.59 9.08
C PHE A 21 -6.95 10.54 9.62
N LEU A 22 -7.46 9.35 9.96
CA LEU A 22 -8.79 9.18 10.53
C LEU A 22 -8.90 9.94 11.85
N LYS A 23 -7.90 9.83 12.73
CA LYS A 23 -7.88 10.50 14.03
C LYS A 23 -7.88 12.03 13.90
N LYS A 24 -7.11 12.58 12.96
CA LYS A 24 -7.07 14.03 12.66
C LYS A 24 -8.43 14.53 12.16
N ASN A 25 -9.12 13.73 11.34
CA ASN A 25 -10.40 14.09 10.73
C ASN A 25 -11.63 13.50 11.44
N LYS A 26 -11.49 13.03 12.69
CA LYS A 26 -12.57 12.37 13.44
C LYS A 26 -13.86 13.18 13.57
N LYS A 27 -13.76 14.50 13.55
CA LYS A 27 -14.89 15.43 13.64
C LYS A 27 -15.61 15.62 12.29
N ILE A 28 -14.93 15.38 11.17
CA ILE A 28 -15.45 15.60 9.81
C ILE A 28 -16.14 14.34 9.30
N ILE A 29 -15.62 13.15 9.65
CA ILE A 29 -16.15 11.86 9.20
C ILE A 29 -17.66 11.68 9.44
N PRO A 30 -18.26 12.09 10.58
CA PRO A 30 -19.70 11.98 10.78
C PRO A 30 -20.54 12.77 9.75
N HIS A 31 -19.98 13.82 9.18
CA HIS A 31 -20.69 14.70 8.23
C HIS A 31 -20.42 14.36 6.77
N ARG A 32 -19.19 13.93 6.45
CA ARG A 32 -18.77 13.59 5.07
C ARG A 32 -18.78 12.09 4.76
N GLY A 33 -19.05 11.25 5.76
CA GLY A 33 -18.87 9.81 5.65
C GLY A 33 -17.40 9.40 5.67
N MET A 34 -17.16 8.12 5.39
CA MET A 34 -15.82 7.56 5.39
C MET A 34 -14.99 8.06 4.20
N PRO A 35 -13.72 8.46 4.42
CA PRO A 35 -12.85 8.84 3.31
C PRO A 35 -12.59 7.64 2.41
N VAL A 36 -12.51 7.83 1.11
CA VAL A 36 -12.15 6.78 0.15
C VAL A 36 -10.63 6.55 0.16
N ILE A 37 -10.20 5.34 -0.23
CA ILE A 37 -8.79 4.97 -0.42
C ILE A 37 -8.63 4.59 -1.89
N GLU A 38 -7.95 5.44 -2.66
CA GLU A 38 -7.93 5.37 -4.12
C GLU A 38 -6.53 5.61 -4.67
N LYS A 39 -6.20 4.87 -5.72
CA LYS A 39 -4.98 5.05 -6.50
C LYS A 39 -5.35 5.84 -7.74
N PHE A 40 -4.63 6.92 -7.97
CA PHE A 40 -4.79 7.71 -9.19
C PHE A 40 -3.70 7.33 -10.17
N ASP A 41 -4.02 7.33 -11.46
CA ASP A 41 -3.09 7.19 -12.58
C ASP A 41 -1.90 8.16 -12.48
N THR A 42 -2.17 9.39 -12.03
CA THR A 42 -1.21 10.45 -11.81
C THR A 42 -0.27 10.05 -10.67
N LEU A 43 0.95 9.67 -11.08
CA LEU A 43 2.06 9.19 -10.27
C LEU A 43 1.89 7.78 -9.67
N GLY A 44 0.75 7.11 -9.91
CA GLY A 44 0.48 5.77 -9.36
C GLY A 44 0.39 5.71 -7.83
N ILE A 45 0.15 6.87 -7.18
CA ILE A 45 0.17 7.01 -5.71
C ILE A 45 -1.22 6.78 -5.13
N TRP A 46 -1.28 5.97 -4.06
CA TRP A 46 -2.46 5.81 -3.23
C TRP A 46 -2.74 7.06 -2.39
N ARG A 47 -4.01 7.44 -2.30
CA ARG A 47 -4.48 8.62 -1.55
C ARG A 47 -5.68 8.25 -0.68
N ILE A 48 -5.86 8.98 0.41
CA ILE A 48 -7.04 8.89 1.30
C ILE A 48 -7.69 10.26 1.45
N GLY A 49 -9.01 10.34 1.26
CA GLY A 49 -9.71 11.63 1.22
C GLY A 49 -11.18 11.55 0.85
N TRP A 50 -11.75 12.67 0.41
CA TRP A 50 -13.13 12.77 -0.06
C TRP A 50 -13.19 13.48 -1.40
N HIS A 51 -14.13 13.06 -2.23
CA HIS A 51 -14.56 13.83 -3.40
C HIS A 51 -15.60 14.86 -2.97
N ASP A 52 -15.57 16.05 -3.57
CA ASP A 52 -16.67 16.99 -3.50
C ASP A 52 -17.61 16.89 -4.72
N ASN A 53 -18.65 17.73 -4.74
CA ASN A 53 -19.66 17.71 -5.80
C ASN A 53 -19.11 18.17 -7.17
N ASP A 54 -18.00 18.90 -7.16
CA ASP A 54 -17.33 19.42 -8.36
C ASP A 54 -16.24 18.46 -8.86
N GLY A 55 -16.11 17.28 -8.24
CA GLY A 55 -15.15 16.24 -8.60
C GLY A 55 -13.73 16.49 -8.10
N TRP A 56 -13.51 17.46 -7.21
CA TRP A 56 -12.21 17.63 -6.58
C TRP A 56 -11.99 16.61 -5.48
N PHE A 57 -10.79 16.06 -5.44
CA PHE A 57 -10.37 15.17 -4.37
C PHE A 57 -9.58 15.95 -3.31
N THR A 58 -10.10 16.02 -2.09
CA THR A 58 -9.40 16.60 -0.95
C THR A 58 -8.91 15.49 -0.02
N GLY A 59 -7.59 15.34 0.07
CA GLY A 59 -7.01 14.20 0.79
C GLY A 59 -5.51 14.27 0.93
N ALA A 60 -4.91 13.16 1.34
CA ALA A 60 -3.47 13.02 1.54
C ALA A 60 -2.91 11.83 0.74
N PRO A 61 -1.71 11.94 0.15
CA PRO A 61 -1.00 10.77 -0.36
C PRO A 61 -0.63 9.85 0.81
N ILE A 62 -0.91 8.56 0.66
CA ILE A 62 -0.65 7.56 1.70
C ILE A 62 0.85 7.29 1.72
N SER A 63 1.50 7.69 2.82
CA SER A 63 2.91 7.39 3.06
C SER A 63 3.08 6.05 3.77
N PHE A 64 3.98 5.23 3.26
CA PHE A 64 4.47 4.01 3.92
C PHE A 64 5.72 4.24 4.76
N LEU A 65 6.29 5.46 4.72
CA LEU A 65 7.39 5.85 5.61
C LEU A 65 6.88 6.00 7.06
N PRO A 66 7.68 5.58 8.07
CA PRO A 66 7.27 5.59 9.48
C PRO A 66 6.79 6.96 9.99
N ASN A 67 7.39 8.05 9.49
CA ASN A 67 7.16 9.42 9.92
C ASN A 67 6.41 10.27 8.89
N GLY A 68 5.73 9.65 7.93
CA GLY A 68 4.94 10.38 6.92
C GLY A 68 4.01 11.40 7.59
N LYS A 69 4.12 12.66 7.19
CA LYS A 69 3.23 13.73 7.68
C LYS A 69 1.89 13.63 6.97
N VAL A 70 0.81 13.77 7.74
CA VAL A 70 -0.54 13.83 7.18
C VAL A 70 -0.82 15.28 6.76
N GLU A 71 -0.46 15.59 5.52
CA GLU A 71 -0.73 16.87 4.86
C GLU A 71 -1.86 16.67 3.85
N ILE A 72 -2.86 17.55 3.93
CA ILE A 72 -4.07 17.48 3.11
C ILE A 72 -3.89 18.48 1.97
N TYR A 73 -4.08 18.01 0.75
CA TYR A 73 -4.06 18.81 -0.46
C TYR A 73 -5.38 18.65 -1.20
N ALA A 74 -5.73 19.68 -1.98
CA ALA A 74 -6.77 19.59 -2.98
C ALA A 74 -6.14 19.17 -4.31
N PHE A 75 -6.63 18.08 -4.88
CA PHE A 75 -6.19 17.56 -6.17
C PHE A 75 -7.26 17.89 -7.20
N LYS A 76 -6.85 18.59 -8.25
CA LYS A 76 -7.75 19.01 -9.33
C LYS A 76 -8.37 17.78 -10.01
N PRO A 77 -9.67 17.83 -10.37
CA PRO A 77 -10.27 16.83 -11.25
C PRO A 77 -9.43 16.75 -12.54
N GLY A 78 -8.85 15.58 -12.79
CA GLY A 78 -7.91 15.37 -13.90
C GLY A 78 -7.10 14.09 -13.79
N GLY A 79 -6.88 13.58 -12.58
CA GLY A 79 -6.36 12.21 -12.38
C GLY A 79 -7.52 11.20 -12.36
N GLN A 80 -7.42 10.14 -13.14
CA GLN A 80 -8.39 9.06 -13.14
C GLN A 80 -8.09 8.07 -12.01
N VAL A 81 -9.13 7.63 -11.29
CA VAL A 81 -9.00 6.56 -10.30
C VAL A 81 -8.82 5.24 -11.03
N VAL A 82 -7.67 4.59 -10.84
CA VAL A 82 -7.33 3.31 -11.47
C VAL A 82 -7.64 2.13 -10.56
N GLU A 83 -7.55 2.33 -9.24
CA GLU A 83 -7.84 1.30 -8.25
C GLU A 83 -8.48 1.93 -7.01
N GLN A 84 -9.38 1.21 -6.35
CA GLN A 84 -10.01 1.64 -5.11
C GLN A 84 -10.02 0.48 -4.11
N VAL A 85 -9.66 0.79 -2.86
CA VAL A 85 -9.74 -0.16 -1.74
C VAL A 85 -11.00 0.09 -0.94
N LYS A 86 -11.86 -0.93 -0.87
CA LYS A 86 -13.05 -0.90 -0.03
C LYS A 86 -12.67 -1.00 1.45
N TRP A 87 -13.39 -0.28 2.32
CA TRP A 87 -13.15 -0.36 3.77
C TRP A 87 -13.38 -1.74 4.37
N CYS A 88 -14.25 -2.57 3.79
CA CYS A 88 -14.42 -3.95 4.23
C CYS A 88 -13.14 -4.78 4.01
N ASP A 89 -12.49 -4.64 2.85
CA ASP A 89 -11.20 -5.27 2.56
C ASP A 89 -10.11 -4.71 3.45
N TYR A 90 -10.04 -3.39 3.60
CA TYR A 90 -9.07 -2.76 4.51
C TYR A 90 -9.26 -3.22 5.96
N LYS A 91 -10.50 -3.33 6.44
CA LYS A 91 -10.79 -3.85 7.79
C LYS A 91 -10.31 -5.30 7.94
N ARG A 92 -10.47 -6.12 6.90
CA ARG A 92 -10.06 -7.53 6.87
C ARG A 92 -8.53 -7.67 6.86
N ILE A 93 -7.84 -7.08 5.88
CA ILE A 93 -6.42 -7.37 5.59
C ILE A 93 -5.47 -6.18 5.78
N GLY A 94 -5.98 -5.01 6.17
CA GLY A 94 -5.17 -3.83 6.50
C GLY A 94 -4.39 -3.28 5.31
N ALA A 95 -3.15 -2.86 5.56
CA ALA A 95 -2.27 -2.24 4.56
C ALA A 95 -1.93 -3.17 3.38
N CYS A 96 -2.08 -4.50 3.52
CA CYS A 96 -1.95 -5.44 2.40
C CYS A 96 -2.97 -5.20 1.28
N ALA A 97 -4.09 -4.53 1.56
CA ALA A 97 -5.05 -4.15 0.51
C ALA A 97 -4.49 -3.07 -0.43
N ILE A 98 -3.42 -2.36 -0.03
CA ILE A 98 -2.91 -1.17 -0.68
C ILE A 98 -1.52 -1.43 -1.29
N ASP A 99 -0.62 -2.04 -0.52
CA ASP A 99 0.79 -2.23 -0.91
C ASP A 99 1.28 -3.66 -0.65
N GLY A 100 1.89 -4.25 -1.68
CA GLY A 100 2.52 -5.57 -1.63
C GLY A 100 3.71 -5.65 -0.67
N HIS A 101 4.36 -4.53 -0.33
CA HIS A 101 5.40 -4.50 0.69
C HIS A 101 4.86 -4.52 2.12
N ALA A 102 3.57 -4.20 2.32
CA ALA A 102 2.95 -4.19 3.65
C ALA A 102 2.63 -5.61 4.18
N HIS A 103 2.92 -6.65 3.40
CA HIS A 103 2.74 -8.03 3.81
C HIS A 103 3.68 -8.43 4.95
N LYS A 104 3.10 -8.91 6.05
CA LYS A 104 3.84 -9.64 7.07
C LYS A 104 3.91 -11.11 6.71
N TRP A 105 5.05 -11.53 6.15
CA TRP A 105 5.28 -12.90 5.72
C TRP A 105 5.68 -13.80 6.88
N ARG A 106 4.94 -14.89 7.08
CA ARG A 106 5.31 -16.01 7.95
C ARG A 106 5.84 -17.16 7.11
N GLU A 107 7.04 -17.61 7.39
CA GLU A 107 7.59 -18.80 6.75
C GLU A 107 6.80 -20.04 7.18
N VAL A 108 6.40 -20.86 6.21
CA VAL A 108 5.69 -22.13 6.45
C VAL A 108 6.64 -23.30 6.23
N ASN A 109 7.48 -23.21 5.20
CA ASN A 109 8.58 -24.14 4.93
C ASN A 109 9.64 -23.43 4.07
N LYS A 110 10.75 -24.13 3.77
CA LYS A 110 11.88 -23.61 2.97
C LYS A 110 11.49 -22.99 1.61
N ASN A 111 10.33 -23.37 1.08
CA ASN A 111 9.87 -22.99 -0.26
C ASN A 111 8.58 -22.17 -0.25
N SER A 112 7.96 -21.90 0.91
CA SER A 112 6.63 -21.28 0.97
C SER A 112 6.52 -20.36 2.17
N ARG A 113 5.97 -19.17 1.94
CA ARG A 113 5.56 -18.23 2.98
C ARG A 113 4.13 -17.77 2.76
N CYS A 114 3.43 -17.52 3.85
CA CYS A 114 2.04 -17.08 3.86
C CYS A 114 1.94 -15.76 4.62
N CYS A 115 1.20 -14.79 4.09
CA CYS A 115 0.99 -13.53 4.77
C CYS A 115 0.02 -13.70 5.94
N GLU A 116 0.41 -13.27 7.13
CA GLU A 116 -0.43 -13.38 8.34
C GLU A 116 -1.72 -12.54 8.25
N TYR A 117 -1.75 -11.52 7.40
CA TYR A 117 -2.87 -10.57 7.33
C TYR A 117 -3.88 -10.93 6.24
N CYS A 118 -3.42 -11.24 5.03
CA CYS A 118 -4.30 -11.54 3.90
C CYS A 118 -4.36 -13.03 3.50
N GLY A 119 -3.51 -13.88 4.10
CA GLY A 119 -3.44 -15.29 3.76
C GLY A 119 -2.82 -15.60 2.39
N GLN A 120 -2.29 -14.59 1.69
CA GLN A 120 -1.62 -14.81 0.40
C GLN A 120 -0.43 -15.74 0.58
N TRP A 121 -0.30 -16.70 -0.33
CA TRP A 121 0.84 -17.62 -0.40
C TRP A 121 1.78 -17.19 -1.51
N ILE A 122 3.09 -17.26 -1.22
CA ILE A 122 4.12 -17.16 -2.25
C ILE A 122 5.13 -18.28 -2.09
N ARG A 123 5.55 -18.82 -3.24
CA ARG A 123 6.51 -19.91 -3.32
C ARG A 123 7.85 -19.41 -3.80
N ARG A 124 8.92 -19.89 -3.19
CA ARG A 124 10.29 -19.68 -3.66
C ARG A 124 10.45 -20.39 -5.01
N LYS A 125 10.86 -19.65 -6.04
CA LYS A 125 11.26 -20.21 -7.33
C LYS A 125 12.75 -19.95 -7.51
N VAL A 126 13.54 -21.01 -7.54
CA VAL A 126 14.97 -20.93 -7.87
C VAL A 126 15.08 -21.07 -9.39
N LYS A 127 15.66 -20.06 -10.04
CA LYS A 127 16.03 -20.11 -11.46
C LYS A 127 17.55 -20.04 -11.54
N THR A 128 18.15 -21.02 -12.20
CA THR A 128 19.56 -20.98 -12.56
C THR A 128 19.70 -20.31 -13.91
N GLU A 129 20.42 -19.20 -13.98
CA GLU A 129 20.72 -18.51 -15.23
C GLU A 129 22.13 -18.87 -15.68
N LYS A 130 22.27 -19.35 -16.92
CA LYS A 130 23.57 -19.60 -17.54
C LYS A 130 24.05 -18.31 -18.23
N VAL A 131 25.05 -17.65 -17.66
CA VAL A 131 25.69 -16.48 -18.28
C VAL A 131 26.85 -16.98 -19.14
N ILE A 132 26.72 -16.87 -20.46
CA ILE A 132 27.79 -17.16 -21.41
C ILE A 132 28.58 -15.86 -21.65
N ARG A 133 29.89 -15.88 -21.36
CA ARG A 133 30.82 -14.79 -21.69
C ARG A 133 31.86 -15.31 -22.68
N ARG A 134 31.93 -14.69 -23.85
CA ARG A 134 33.02 -14.90 -24.82
C ARG A 134 34.12 -13.88 -24.55
N ARG A 135 35.37 -14.32 -24.64
CA ARG A 135 36.57 -13.48 -24.59
C ARG A 135 37.55 -14.03 -25.60
N ASP A 136 38.21 -13.14 -26.32
CA ASP A 136 39.34 -13.49 -27.15
C ASP A 136 40.58 -13.61 -26.25
N ILE A 137 41.27 -14.73 -26.36
CA ILE A 137 42.47 -15.05 -25.61
C ILE A 137 43.55 -15.34 -26.64
N TRP A 138 44.71 -14.71 -26.47
CA TRP A 138 45.88 -14.95 -27.30
C TRP A 138 46.78 -15.94 -26.56
N GLU A 139 47.13 -17.04 -27.20
CA GLU A 139 48.07 -18.04 -26.68
C GLU A 139 49.36 -17.99 -27.49
N ILE A 140 50.48 -18.32 -26.85
CA ILE A 140 51.80 -18.39 -27.49
C ILE A 140 51.88 -19.74 -28.21
N GLU A 141 52.18 -19.74 -29.51
CA GLU A 141 52.44 -20.98 -30.27
C GLU A 141 53.73 -21.65 -29.77
N SER A 142 53.66 -22.97 -29.55
CA SER A 142 54.74 -23.86 -29.12
C SER A 142 55.11 -24.85 -30.20
#